data_AF-A0A3M1X9J7-F1
#
_entry.id   AF-A0A3M1X9J7-F1
#
_cell.length_a   1.000
_cell.length_b   1.000
_cell.length_c   1.000
_cell.angle_alpha   90.00
_cell.angle_beta   90.00
_cell.angle_gamma   90.00
#
_symmetry.space_group_name_H-M   'P 1'
#
loop_
_entity.id
_entity.type
_entity.pdbx_description
1 polymer ?
#
loop_
_entity_poly.entity_id
_entity_poly.type
_entity_poly.pdbx_seq_one_letter_code
_entity_poly.pdbx_strand_id
1 'polypeptide(L)'
;MNAFPRFSSLLSISALLTCILLTACSAPATGQGHNRKAKSQTDLSGYSKAYFASGCFWCVEAIYESVEGVAEVISGYAGGEEANPTYEQVSAGRTGHAEAVEVYYDPEVVSYETLVKVFFGSHDPTTLNRQGPDRGPQYRSVAFYQNAEEKEVIQGYMAQLVEEGTFAPGSITTEVAPLTKFWPAEDYHQDYERHNPGNPYVQRVSIPRLKRFQAKFPELLKAEAH
;
A
#
# COMPACT_ATOMS: atom_id res chain seq x y z
N MET A 1 34.33 -58.38 63.81
CA MET A 1 34.50 -58.01 65.23
C MET A 1 35.45 -56.81 65.30
N ASN A 2 35.10 -55.82 66.12
CA ASN A 2 35.84 -54.59 66.49
C ASN A 2 35.88 -53.53 65.37
N ALA A 3 35.03 -52.49 65.34
CA ALA A 3 34.84 -51.38 66.30
C ALA A 3 36.13 -50.60 66.60
N PHE A 4 36.22 -49.35 66.13
CA PHE A 4 36.49 -48.13 66.91
C PHE A 4 36.76 -46.91 65.98
N PRO A 5 36.17 -45.72 66.23
CA PRO A 5 36.45 -44.48 65.52
C PRO A 5 37.52 -43.63 66.24
N ARG A 6 38.24 -42.76 65.49
CA ARG A 6 39.12 -41.70 66.01
C ARG A 6 39.06 -40.49 65.05
N PHE A 7 38.52 -39.35 65.48
CA PHE A 7 39.17 -38.20 66.13
C PHE A 7 39.99 -37.28 65.20
N SER A 8 39.45 -36.05 65.06
CA SER A 8 40.07 -34.72 64.91
C SER A 8 41.37 -34.50 64.12
N SER A 9 41.39 -33.47 63.27
CA SER A 9 42.48 -32.47 63.27
C SER A 9 42.09 -31.22 62.48
N LEU A 10 42.51 -30.08 63.05
CA LEU A 10 42.47 -28.73 62.49
C LEU A 10 43.38 -28.60 61.26
N LEU A 11 43.10 -27.65 60.36
CA LEU A 11 44.11 -26.72 59.85
C LEU A 11 43.44 -25.54 59.11
N SER A 12 43.79 -24.33 59.54
CA SER A 12 43.49 -23.05 58.89
C SER A 12 44.36 -22.86 57.65
N ILE A 13 43.79 -22.44 56.51
CA ILE A 13 44.53 -21.73 55.46
C ILE A 13 43.69 -20.57 54.93
N SER A 14 44.39 -19.45 54.80
CA SER A 14 43.98 -18.11 54.47
C SER A 14 43.74 -17.88 52.96
N ALA A 15 43.04 -16.77 52.67
CA ALA A 15 43.28 -15.86 51.55
C ALA A 15 42.50 -16.06 50.23
N LEU A 16 41.70 -15.04 49.90
CA LEU A 16 41.59 -14.25 48.64
C LEU A 16 40.11 -13.86 48.47
N LEU A 17 39.71 -12.63 48.81
CA LEU A 17 39.81 -11.44 47.97
C LEU A 17 39.11 -11.62 46.61
N THR A 18 37.84 -11.23 46.51
CA THR A 18 37.33 -10.57 45.30
C THR A 18 36.07 -9.76 45.63
N CYS A 19 36.24 -8.44 45.61
CA CYS A 19 35.18 -7.46 45.45
C CYS A 19 34.37 -7.75 44.20
N ILE A 20 33.04 -7.86 44.33
CA ILE A 20 32.12 -7.43 43.27
C ILE A 20 31.03 -6.61 43.95
N LEU A 21 31.25 -5.30 44.05
CA LEU A 21 30.22 -4.32 44.31
C LEU A 21 29.36 -4.23 43.04
N LEU A 22 28.14 -4.76 43.10
CA LEU A 22 27.11 -4.50 42.10
C LEU A 22 26.58 -3.08 42.32
N THR A 23 27.27 -2.08 41.78
CA THR A 23 26.71 -0.74 41.59
C THR A 23 25.71 -0.81 40.44
N ALA A 24 24.43 -0.90 40.78
CA ALA A 24 23.34 -0.70 39.83
C ALA A 24 23.33 0.79 39.42
N CYS A 25 23.87 1.09 38.25
CA CYS A 25 23.64 2.37 37.58
C CYS A 25 22.20 2.39 37.06
N SER A 26 21.31 3.09 37.76
CA SER A 26 20.02 3.51 37.21
C SER A 26 20.27 4.61 36.18
N ALA A 27 20.29 4.25 34.90
CA ALA A 27 20.19 5.23 33.82
C ALA A 27 18.71 5.62 33.66
N PRO A 28 18.36 6.93 33.65
CA PRO A 28 17.02 7.33 33.27
C PRO A 28 16.84 7.03 31.79
N ALA A 29 15.85 6.22 31.44
CA ALA A 29 15.41 6.04 30.08
C ALA A 29 14.84 7.38 29.59
N THR A 30 15.68 8.19 28.94
CA THR A 30 15.22 9.31 28.12
C THR A 30 14.49 8.72 26.93
N GLY A 31 13.18 8.53 27.08
CA GLY A 31 12.27 8.32 25.96
C GLY A 31 12.36 9.55 25.07
N GLN A 32 13.17 9.46 24.02
CA GLN A 32 13.11 10.39 22.91
C GLN A 32 11.71 10.24 22.29
N GLY A 33 10.82 11.15 22.67
CA GLY A 33 9.61 11.41 21.89
C GLY A 33 10.07 11.71 20.48
N HIS A 34 9.77 10.80 19.56
CA HIS A 34 9.85 11.08 18.13
C HIS A 34 8.87 12.23 17.88
N ASN A 35 9.40 13.44 17.85
CA ASN A 35 8.74 14.60 17.28
C ASN A 35 8.66 14.34 15.77
N ARG A 36 7.68 13.50 15.38
CA ARG A 36 7.21 13.46 14.00
C ARG A 36 6.67 14.86 13.75
N LYS A 37 7.39 15.67 12.97
CA LYS A 37 6.74 16.74 12.21
C LYS A 37 5.56 16.08 11.51
N ALA A 38 4.35 16.33 11.98
CA ALA A 38 3.15 15.96 11.26
C ALA A 38 3.32 16.51 9.84
N LYS A 39 3.15 15.65 8.82
CA LYS A 39 3.03 16.09 7.43
C LYS A 39 2.06 17.29 7.45
N SER A 40 2.44 18.37 6.76
CA SER A 40 1.51 19.45 6.45
C SER A 40 0.27 18.78 5.87
N GLN A 41 -0.87 18.85 6.56
CA GLN A 41 -2.12 18.35 6.01
C GLN A 41 -2.40 19.22 4.78
N THR A 42 -2.15 18.68 3.59
CA THR A 42 -2.59 19.30 2.35
C THR A 42 -4.09 19.50 2.48
N ASP A 43 -4.57 20.73 2.30
CA ASP A 43 -6.00 21.01 2.29
C ASP A 43 -6.60 20.40 1.02
N LEU A 44 -7.28 19.28 1.17
CA LEU A 44 -7.90 18.54 0.07
C LEU A 44 -9.36 18.94 -0.18
N SER A 45 -9.88 19.97 0.50
CA SER A 45 -11.31 20.33 0.45
C SER A 45 -11.79 20.80 -0.93
N GLY A 46 -10.89 21.31 -1.78
CA GLY A 46 -11.18 21.72 -3.16
C GLY A 46 -11.04 20.61 -4.21
N TYR A 47 -10.60 19.40 -3.83
CA TYR A 47 -10.30 18.33 -4.75
C TYR A 47 -11.47 17.37 -4.92
N SER A 48 -11.65 16.89 -6.16
CA SER A 48 -12.55 15.78 -6.47
C SER A 48 -11.88 14.45 -6.14
N LYS A 49 -12.69 13.39 -6.01
CA LYS A 49 -12.22 12.05 -5.65
C LYS A 49 -12.58 11.02 -6.70
N ALA A 50 -11.66 10.09 -6.96
CA ALA A 50 -11.88 8.92 -7.83
C ALA A 50 -11.31 7.66 -7.17
N TYR A 51 -11.89 6.49 -7.48
CA TYR A 51 -11.58 5.25 -6.75
C TYR A 51 -11.35 4.09 -7.69
N PHE A 52 -10.19 3.44 -7.55
CA PHE A 52 -9.77 2.39 -8.48
C PHE A 52 -9.04 1.25 -7.76
N ALA A 53 -9.23 0.02 -8.23
CA ALA A 53 -8.45 -1.16 -7.84
C ALA A 53 -7.86 -1.81 -9.10
N SER A 54 -6.55 -2.01 -9.15
CA SER A 54 -5.88 -2.57 -10.33
C SER A 54 -4.60 -3.34 -9.98
N GLY A 55 -4.71 -4.23 -8.99
CA GLY A 55 -3.59 -5.00 -8.44
C GLY A 55 -3.04 -4.38 -7.16
N CYS A 56 -1.76 -4.65 -6.86
CA CYS A 56 -1.09 -4.13 -5.66
C CYS A 56 -1.20 -2.60 -5.59
N PHE A 57 -1.82 -2.08 -4.53
CA PHE A 57 -2.08 -0.65 -4.38
C PHE A 57 -0.81 0.22 -4.29
N TRP A 58 0.35 -0.31 -3.88
CA TRP A 58 1.62 0.42 -3.86
C TRP A 58 2.03 0.86 -5.26
N CYS A 59 1.76 0.00 -6.25
CA CYS A 59 2.04 0.32 -7.64
C CYS A 59 1.04 1.36 -8.18
N VAL A 60 -0.22 1.24 -7.77
CA VAL A 60 -1.33 2.07 -8.26
C VAL A 60 -1.23 3.48 -7.69
N GLU A 61 -0.90 3.59 -6.40
CA GLU A 61 -0.57 4.82 -5.69
C GLU A 61 0.52 5.60 -6.43
N ALA A 62 1.69 4.98 -6.63
CA ALA A 62 2.81 5.62 -7.31
C ALA A 62 2.48 6.05 -8.75
N ILE A 63 1.62 5.31 -9.46
CA ILE A 63 1.14 5.71 -10.79
C ILE A 63 0.34 7.01 -10.70
N TYR A 64 -0.69 7.06 -9.85
CA TYR A 64 -1.54 8.25 -9.75
C TYR A 64 -0.81 9.45 -9.13
N GLU A 65 0.09 9.24 -8.16
CA GLU A 65 0.91 10.30 -7.59
C GLU A 65 1.77 11.01 -8.65
N SER A 66 2.14 10.31 -9.74
CA SER A 66 2.92 10.88 -10.84
C SER A 66 2.11 11.72 -11.84
N VAL A 67 0.77 11.68 -11.77
CA VAL A 67 -0.12 12.32 -12.75
C VAL A 67 -0.34 13.80 -12.43
N GLU A 68 -0.18 14.68 -13.42
CA GLU A 68 -0.46 16.10 -13.28
C GLU A 68 -1.92 16.34 -12.88
N GLY A 69 -2.15 17.25 -11.94
CA GLY A 69 -3.48 17.51 -11.37
C GLY A 69 -3.89 16.56 -10.24
N VAL A 70 -3.19 15.43 -10.01
CA VAL A 70 -3.40 14.60 -8.81
C VAL A 70 -2.65 15.19 -7.62
N ALA A 71 -3.35 15.51 -6.54
CA ALA A 71 -2.76 16.11 -5.35
C ALA A 71 -2.35 15.09 -4.28
N GLU A 72 -3.15 14.03 -4.10
CA GLU A 72 -2.91 13.00 -3.09
C GLU A 72 -3.51 11.67 -3.54
N VAL A 73 -2.90 10.58 -3.12
CA VAL A 73 -3.42 9.23 -3.35
C VAL A 73 -3.34 8.44 -2.05
N ILE A 74 -4.46 7.88 -1.62
CA ILE A 74 -4.53 7.08 -0.41
C ILE A 74 -4.74 5.63 -0.79
N SER A 75 -3.82 4.75 -0.41
CA SER A 75 -3.96 3.31 -0.51
C SER A 75 -4.98 2.79 0.52
N GLY A 76 -5.84 1.84 0.12
CA GLY A 76 -6.88 1.30 0.98
C GLY A 76 -7.63 0.10 0.42
N TYR A 77 -8.80 -0.14 0.98
CA TYR A 77 -9.62 -1.32 0.71
C TYR A 77 -11.06 -0.92 0.37
N ALA A 78 -11.60 -1.50 -0.70
CA ALA A 78 -12.98 -1.24 -1.12
C ALA A 78 -13.63 -2.42 -1.84
N GLY A 79 -14.95 -2.40 -1.95
CA GLY A 79 -15.73 -3.39 -2.71
C GLY A 79 -16.00 -4.72 -2.00
N GLY A 80 -15.58 -4.87 -0.74
CA GLY A 80 -15.95 -5.98 0.15
C GLY A 80 -16.99 -5.62 1.19
N GLU A 81 -17.39 -6.61 1.98
CA GLU A 81 -18.46 -6.49 2.99
C GLU A 81 -17.93 -6.25 4.41
N GLU A 82 -16.69 -6.68 4.70
CA GLU A 82 -16.10 -6.58 6.04
C GLU A 82 -15.88 -5.11 6.44
N ALA A 83 -16.29 -4.73 7.65
CA ALA A 83 -16.07 -3.38 8.17
C ALA A 83 -14.70 -3.27 8.85
N ASN A 84 -14.01 -2.14 8.69
CA ASN A 84 -12.66 -1.90 9.23
C ASN A 84 -11.67 -3.06 8.96
N PRO A 85 -11.50 -3.48 7.69
CA PRO A 85 -10.59 -4.58 7.36
C PRO A 85 -9.13 -4.19 7.64
N THR A 86 -8.34 -5.16 8.07
CA THR A 86 -6.87 -5.07 8.20
C THR A 86 -6.18 -5.65 6.96
N TYR A 87 -4.93 -5.25 6.73
CA TYR A 87 -4.14 -5.81 5.64
C TYR A 87 -4.08 -7.34 5.67
N GLU A 88 -3.93 -7.96 6.84
CA GLU A 88 -3.86 -9.43 6.96
C GLU A 88 -5.16 -10.11 6.54
N GLN A 89 -6.31 -9.48 6.81
CA GLN A 89 -7.60 -10.01 6.41
C GLN A 89 -7.81 -9.89 4.89
N VAL A 90 -7.45 -8.75 4.31
CA VAL A 90 -7.60 -8.50 2.86
C VAL A 90 -6.61 -9.32 2.04
N SER A 91 -5.34 -9.34 2.43
CA SER A 91 -4.30 -10.12 1.75
C SER A 91 -4.56 -11.64 1.80
N ALA A 92 -5.30 -12.10 2.82
CA ALA A 92 -5.79 -13.48 2.88
C ALA A 92 -6.97 -13.78 1.93
N GLY A 93 -7.50 -12.78 1.22
CA GLY A 93 -8.53 -12.92 0.17
C GLY A 93 -9.93 -13.27 0.69
N ARG A 94 -10.22 -13.05 1.97
CA ARG A 94 -11.46 -13.52 2.63
C ARG A 94 -12.52 -12.44 2.89
N THR A 95 -12.19 -11.17 2.69
CA THR A 95 -13.08 -10.04 3.04
C THR A 95 -13.95 -9.53 1.87
N GLY A 96 -13.64 -9.97 0.64
CA GLY A 96 -14.22 -9.43 -0.60
C GLY A 96 -13.63 -8.09 -1.03
N HIS A 97 -12.84 -7.42 -0.19
CA HIS A 97 -12.20 -6.15 -0.56
C HIS A 97 -11.13 -6.36 -1.62
N ALA A 98 -11.04 -5.39 -2.52
CA ALA A 98 -9.88 -5.18 -3.37
C ALA A 98 -8.92 -4.18 -2.70
N GLU A 99 -7.63 -4.35 -2.94
CA GLU A 99 -6.66 -3.26 -2.78
C GLU A 99 -6.99 -2.17 -3.79
N ALA A 100 -7.28 -0.98 -3.27
CA ALA A 100 -7.80 0.15 -4.02
C ALA A 100 -7.06 1.43 -3.62
N VAL A 101 -7.28 2.48 -4.41
CA VAL A 101 -6.80 3.84 -4.12
C VAL A 101 -7.96 4.82 -4.11
N GLU A 102 -7.89 5.82 -3.22
CA GLU A 102 -8.67 7.07 -3.27
C GLU A 102 -7.76 8.15 -3.85
N VAL A 103 -8.08 8.65 -5.04
CA VAL A 103 -7.30 9.64 -5.78
C VAL A 103 -7.96 11.01 -5.62
N TYR A 104 -7.25 11.95 -4.99
CA TYR A 104 -7.66 13.36 -4.92
C TYR A 104 -7.08 14.11 -6.11
N TYR A 105 -7.94 14.68 -6.95
CA TYR A 105 -7.54 15.34 -8.19
C TYR A 105 -8.23 16.68 -8.40
N ASP A 106 -7.51 17.61 -9.02
CA ASP A 106 -8.03 18.91 -9.39
C ASP A 106 -8.77 18.78 -10.73
N PRO A 107 -10.11 18.90 -10.75
CA PRO A 107 -10.89 18.77 -11.98
C PRO A 107 -10.64 19.90 -12.98
N GLU A 108 -10.01 21.01 -12.58
CA GLU A 108 -9.60 22.09 -13.49
C GLU A 108 -8.31 21.76 -14.25
N VAL A 109 -7.52 20.79 -13.75
CA VAL A 109 -6.24 20.37 -14.34
C VAL A 109 -6.34 19.01 -15.02
N VAL A 110 -7.02 18.05 -14.41
CA VAL A 110 -7.17 16.68 -14.94
C VAL A 110 -8.61 16.19 -14.83
N SER A 111 -9.15 15.64 -15.93
CA SER A 111 -10.52 15.14 -15.96
C SER A 111 -10.65 13.74 -15.37
N TYR A 112 -11.85 13.39 -14.90
CA TYR A 112 -12.16 12.02 -14.48
C TYR A 112 -11.93 11.00 -15.62
N GLU A 113 -12.29 11.35 -16.85
CA GLU A 113 -12.02 10.52 -18.04
C GLU A 113 -10.52 10.27 -18.22
N THR A 114 -9.67 11.27 -17.94
CA THR A 114 -8.21 11.10 -17.98
C THR A 114 -7.75 10.13 -16.89
N LEU A 115 -8.33 10.17 -15.69
CA LEU A 115 -8.02 9.17 -14.65
C LEU A 115 -8.47 7.76 -15.06
N VAL A 116 -9.61 7.62 -15.74
CA VAL A 116 -10.05 6.33 -16.33
C VAL A 116 -9.06 5.85 -17.42
N LYS A 117 -8.53 6.77 -18.25
CA LYS A 117 -7.43 6.48 -19.19
C LYS A 117 -6.16 6.01 -18.46
N VAL A 118 -5.79 6.64 -17.34
CA VAL A 118 -4.66 6.21 -16.50
C VAL A 118 -4.90 4.80 -15.95
N PHE A 119 -6.11 4.53 -15.45
CA PHE A 119 -6.51 3.22 -14.95
C PHE A 119 -6.29 2.12 -16.00
N PHE A 120 -6.94 2.20 -17.16
CA PHE A 120 -6.80 1.19 -18.22
C PHE A 120 -5.43 1.20 -18.89
N GLY A 121 -4.72 2.33 -18.84
CA GLY A 121 -3.40 2.50 -19.41
C GLY A 121 -2.27 1.89 -18.59
N SER A 122 -2.50 1.60 -17.30
CA SER A 122 -1.44 1.27 -16.32
C SER A 122 -1.50 -0.16 -15.77
N HIS A 123 -2.48 -0.97 -16.16
CA HIS A 123 -2.61 -2.37 -15.75
C HIS A 123 -3.10 -3.29 -16.89
N ASP A 124 -3.24 -4.58 -16.63
CA ASP A 124 -3.86 -5.52 -17.57
C ASP A 124 -5.32 -5.76 -17.13
N PRO A 125 -6.31 -5.14 -17.79
CA PRO A 125 -7.70 -5.28 -17.40
C PRO A 125 -8.32 -6.62 -17.82
N THR A 126 -7.56 -7.51 -18.46
CA THR A 126 -8.05 -8.80 -18.99
C THR A 126 -7.79 -9.98 -18.07
N THR A 127 -7.03 -9.79 -16.99
CA THR A 127 -6.71 -10.84 -16.05
C THR A 127 -7.64 -10.84 -14.83
N LEU A 128 -8.62 -11.73 -14.85
CA LEU A 128 -9.53 -11.94 -13.72
C LEU A 128 -8.75 -12.28 -12.42
N ASN A 129 -9.02 -11.53 -11.36
CA ASN A 129 -8.47 -11.75 -10.01
C ASN A 129 -6.94 -11.86 -9.95
N ARG A 130 -6.24 -11.08 -10.79
CA ARG A 130 -4.78 -11.08 -10.86
C ARG A 130 -4.28 -9.80 -11.49
N GLN A 131 -3.11 -9.34 -11.05
CA GLN A 131 -2.30 -8.39 -11.80
C GLN A 131 -0.84 -8.78 -11.75
N GLY A 132 -0.25 -9.12 -12.90
CA GLY A 132 1.13 -9.59 -12.96
C GLY A 132 1.40 -10.78 -12.03
N PRO A 133 2.35 -10.69 -11.08
CA PRO A 133 2.65 -11.78 -10.14
C PRO A 133 1.59 -11.94 -9.03
N ASP A 134 0.75 -10.93 -8.80
CA ASP A 134 -0.16 -10.86 -7.65
C ASP A 134 -1.49 -11.53 -7.97
N ARG A 135 -1.81 -12.59 -7.24
CA ARG A 135 -2.96 -13.47 -7.50
C ARG A 135 -3.93 -13.46 -6.35
N GLY A 136 -5.20 -13.25 -6.66
CA GLY A 136 -6.29 -13.27 -5.69
C GLY A 136 -7.33 -12.19 -5.99
N PRO A 137 -8.57 -12.37 -5.48
CA PRO A 137 -9.66 -11.42 -5.69
C PRO A 137 -9.37 -10.02 -5.13
N GLN A 138 -8.45 -9.90 -4.18
CA GLN A 138 -7.99 -8.62 -3.66
C GLN A 138 -7.19 -7.80 -4.68
N TYR A 139 -6.69 -8.42 -5.74
CA TYR A 139 -5.93 -7.76 -6.82
C TYR A 139 -6.75 -7.61 -8.11
N ARG A 140 -8.06 -7.84 -8.05
CA ARG A 140 -8.95 -7.74 -9.22
C ARG A 140 -9.06 -6.30 -9.71
N SER A 141 -9.41 -6.15 -10.98
CA SER A 141 -9.65 -4.85 -11.61
C SER A 141 -11.06 -4.35 -11.28
N VAL A 142 -11.16 -3.19 -10.62
CA VAL A 142 -12.44 -2.52 -10.31
C VAL A 142 -12.30 -1.02 -10.54
N ALA A 143 -13.23 -0.44 -11.28
CA ALA A 143 -13.43 1.00 -11.35
C ALA A 143 -14.70 1.35 -10.58
N PHE A 144 -14.53 2.05 -9.45
CA PHE A 144 -15.65 2.39 -8.59
C PHE A 144 -16.23 3.76 -8.99
N TYR A 145 -17.56 3.82 -9.16
CA TYR A 145 -18.27 5.06 -9.45
C TYR A 145 -19.04 5.58 -8.23
N GLN A 146 -19.10 6.89 -8.06
CA GLN A 146 -19.86 7.57 -7.01
C GLN A 146 -21.21 8.09 -7.52
N ASN A 147 -21.35 8.25 -8.83
CA ASN A 147 -22.55 8.79 -9.48
C ASN A 147 -22.72 8.20 -10.90
N ALA A 148 -23.82 8.54 -11.56
CA ALA A 148 -24.16 8.00 -12.88
C ALA A 148 -23.20 8.47 -13.99
N GLU A 149 -22.70 9.71 -13.90
CA GLU A 149 -21.76 10.27 -14.88
C GLU A 149 -20.43 9.52 -14.88
N GLU A 150 -19.84 9.27 -13.69
CA GLU A 150 -18.63 8.46 -13.56
C GLU A 150 -18.82 7.05 -14.14
N LYS A 151 -19.98 6.43 -13.89
CA LYS A 151 -20.32 5.12 -14.45
C LYS A 151 -20.35 5.15 -15.98
N GLU A 152 -21.00 6.14 -16.57
CA GLU A 152 -21.08 6.32 -18.02
C GLU A 152 -19.70 6.54 -18.63
N VAL A 153 -18.83 7.35 -18.00
CA VAL A 153 -17.45 7.57 -18.46
C VAL A 153 -16.65 6.26 -18.45
N ILE A 154 -16.71 5.47 -17.38
CA ILE A 154 -16.00 4.18 -17.31
C ILE A 154 -16.48 3.24 -18.42
N GLN A 155 -17.80 3.09 -18.57
CA GLN A 155 -18.38 2.18 -19.55
C GLN A 155 -18.13 2.63 -20.99
N GLY A 156 -18.21 3.93 -21.25
CA GLY A 156 -17.88 4.54 -22.54
C GLY A 156 -16.42 4.31 -22.91
N TYR A 157 -15.50 4.51 -21.98
CA TYR A 157 -14.08 4.28 -22.21
C TYR A 157 -13.77 2.79 -22.49
N MET A 158 -14.41 1.87 -21.74
CA MET A 158 -14.31 0.43 -22.03
C MET A 158 -14.81 0.07 -23.43
N ALA A 159 -15.93 0.66 -23.86
CA ALA A 159 -16.47 0.44 -25.20
C ALA A 159 -15.55 0.99 -26.29
N GLN A 160 -15.00 2.19 -26.09
CA GLN A 160 -14.03 2.81 -27.00
C GLN A 160 -12.79 1.93 -27.17
N LEU A 161 -12.22 1.39 -26.09
CA LEU A 161 -11.06 0.51 -26.16
C LEU A 161 -11.32 -0.77 -26.99
N VAL A 162 -12.56 -1.25 -26.99
CA VAL A 162 -12.97 -2.40 -27.81
C VAL A 162 -13.17 -1.98 -29.27
N GLU A 163 -13.81 -0.85 -29.52
CA GLU A 163 -14.04 -0.30 -30.86
C GLU A 163 -12.73 0.00 -31.60
N GLU A 164 -11.75 0.56 -30.88
CA GLU A 164 -10.41 0.85 -31.41
C GLU A 164 -9.55 -0.41 -31.60
N GLY A 165 -10.02 -1.58 -31.16
CA GLY A 165 -9.29 -2.84 -31.23
C GLY A 165 -8.13 -2.96 -30.23
N THR A 166 -8.05 -2.07 -29.24
CA THR A 166 -7.08 -2.17 -28.14
C THR A 166 -7.30 -3.45 -27.33
N PHE A 167 -8.56 -3.80 -27.08
CA PHE A 167 -8.95 -5.06 -26.45
C PHE A 167 -10.01 -5.79 -27.27
N ALA A 168 -9.98 -7.12 -27.24
CA ALA A 168 -11.01 -7.93 -27.90
C ALA A 168 -12.37 -7.77 -27.19
N PRO A 169 -13.50 -7.82 -27.92
CA PRO A 169 -14.83 -7.82 -27.31
C PRO A 169 -14.96 -8.89 -26.22
N GLY A 170 -15.43 -8.49 -25.03
CA GLY A 170 -15.62 -9.38 -23.89
C GLY A 170 -14.34 -9.82 -23.16
N SER A 171 -13.17 -9.27 -23.50
CA SER A 171 -11.91 -9.63 -22.82
C SER A 171 -11.61 -8.81 -21.57
N ILE A 172 -12.19 -7.61 -21.43
CA ILE A 172 -12.02 -6.76 -20.26
C ILE A 172 -12.82 -7.39 -19.09
N THR A 173 -12.12 -7.67 -17.99
CA THR A 173 -12.66 -8.27 -16.75
C THR A 173 -12.91 -7.25 -15.65
N THR A 174 -12.65 -5.96 -15.91
CA THR A 174 -12.88 -4.86 -14.97
C THR A 174 -14.34 -4.81 -14.51
N GLU A 175 -14.52 -4.81 -13.19
CA GLU A 175 -15.80 -4.55 -12.55
C GLU A 175 -16.10 -3.05 -12.57
N VAL A 176 -17.32 -2.66 -12.99
CA VAL A 176 -17.82 -1.29 -12.86
C VAL A 176 -18.86 -1.26 -11.75
N ALA A 177 -18.46 -0.82 -10.56
CA ALA A 177 -19.23 -1.00 -9.33
C ALA A 177 -19.46 0.33 -8.58
N PRO A 178 -20.59 0.50 -7.88
CA PRO A 178 -20.77 1.69 -7.04
C PRO A 178 -19.81 1.64 -5.86
N LEU A 179 -19.22 2.78 -5.49
CA LEU A 179 -18.48 2.89 -4.24
C LEU A 179 -19.45 2.92 -3.06
N THR A 180 -19.41 1.89 -2.22
CA THR A 180 -20.18 1.86 -0.97
C THR A 180 -19.39 2.45 0.19
N LYS A 181 -18.14 2.00 0.35
CA LYS A 181 -17.22 2.45 1.40
C LYS A 181 -15.77 2.22 0.95
N PHE A 182 -14.92 3.17 1.32
CA PHE A 182 -13.46 3.05 1.25
C PHE A 182 -12.89 3.01 2.67
N TRP A 183 -11.93 2.12 2.89
CA TRP A 183 -11.20 1.96 4.15
C TRP A 183 -9.73 2.27 3.90
N PRO A 184 -9.19 3.40 4.40
CA PRO A 184 -7.75 3.67 4.29
C PRO A 184 -6.94 2.51 4.89
N ALA A 185 -5.91 2.09 4.18
CA ALA A 185 -4.95 1.12 4.70
C ALA A 185 -4.06 1.78 5.77
N GLU A 186 -3.37 0.94 6.53
CA GLU A 186 -2.47 1.37 7.60
C GLU A 186 -1.36 2.30 7.06
N ASP A 187 -0.91 3.26 7.88
CA ASP A 187 0.06 4.30 7.49
C ASP A 187 1.34 3.75 6.83
N TYR A 188 1.76 2.53 7.19
CA TYR A 188 2.96 1.93 6.62
C TYR A 188 2.80 1.46 5.17
N HIS A 189 1.57 1.42 4.64
CA HIS A 189 1.27 1.14 3.23
C HIS A 189 1.21 2.39 2.36
N GLN A 190 1.12 3.58 2.96
CA GLN A 190 1.06 4.84 2.21
C GLN A 190 2.46 5.25 1.75
N ASP A 191 2.58 5.81 0.54
CA ASP A 191 3.85 6.16 -0.10
C ASP A 191 4.85 4.97 -0.11
N TYR A 192 4.37 3.73 -0.25
CA TYR A 192 5.20 2.57 0.07
C TYR A 192 6.44 2.47 -0.83
N GLU A 193 6.28 2.71 -2.14
CA GLU A 193 7.37 2.70 -3.11
C GLU A 193 8.47 3.73 -2.75
N ARG A 194 8.05 4.96 -2.39
CA ARG A 194 8.93 6.06 -1.99
C ARG A 194 9.71 5.74 -0.72
N HIS A 195 9.05 5.14 0.27
CA HIS A 195 9.66 4.80 1.56
C HIS A 195 10.51 3.53 1.51
N ASN A 196 10.28 2.64 0.55
CA ASN A 196 10.92 1.33 0.47
C ASN A 196 11.60 1.08 -0.89
N PRO A 197 12.46 1.98 -1.40
CA PRO A 197 13.01 1.85 -2.74
C PRO A 197 13.87 0.58 -2.89
N GLY A 198 14.50 0.10 -1.82
CA GLY A 198 15.29 -1.14 -1.86
C GLY A 198 14.47 -2.45 -1.81
N ASN A 199 13.15 -2.38 -1.64
CA ASN A 199 12.32 -3.58 -1.53
C ASN A 199 12.35 -4.38 -2.85
N PRO A 200 12.61 -5.70 -2.83
CA PRO A 200 12.68 -6.52 -4.04
C PRO A 200 11.40 -6.55 -4.87
N TYR A 201 10.23 -6.38 -4.25
CA TYR A 201 8.96 -6.26 -4.95
C TYR A 201 8.87 -4.89 -5.65
N VAL A 202 9.18 -3.80 -4.94
CA VAL A 202 9.21 -2.45 -5.51
C VAL A 202 10.13 -2.38 -6.72
N GLN A 203 11.35 -2.91 -6.60
CA GLN A 203 12.35 -2.92 -7.68
C GLN A 203 11.95 -3.75 -8.90
N ARG A 204 11.26 -4.88 -8.71
CA ARG A 204 10.98 -5.84 -9.79
C ARG A 204 9.57 -5.72 -10.37
N VAL A 205 8.64 -5.09 -9.66
CA VAL A 205 7.22 -5.02 -10.03
C VAL A 205 6.75 -3.58 -10.11
N SER A 206 6.86 -2.83 -9.02
CA SER A 206 6.31 -1.47 -8.90
C SER A 206 7.00 -0.47 -9.82
N ILE A 207 8.31 -0.26 -9.65
CA ILE A 207 9.11 0.66 -10.49
C ILE A 207 9.00 0.33 -11.98
N PRO A 208 9.12 -0.94 -12.43
CA PRO A 208 8.92 -1.27 -13.84
C PRO A 208 7.52 -0.95 -14.35
N ARG A 209 6.47 -1.12 -13.52
CA ARG A 209 5.09 -0.77 -13.90
C ARG A 209 4.93 0.74 -14.04
N LEU A 210 5.41 1.52 -13.08
CA LEU A 210 5.41 2.98 -13.14
C LEU A 210 6.16 3.50 -14.37
N LYS A 211 7.37 3.00 -14.63
CA LYS A 211 8.17 3.42 -15.79
C LYS A 211 7.50 3.11 -17.13
N ARG A 212 6.81 1.96 -17.26
CA ARG A 212 6.04 1.65 -18.47
C ARG A 212 4.88 2.63 -18.66
N PHE A 213 4.19 3.00 -17.58
CA PHE A 213 3.14 4.01 -17.62
C PHE A 213 3.70 5.38 -18.04
N GLN A 214 4.77 5.85 -17.38
CA GLN A 214 5.42 7.13 -17.68
C GLN A 214 5.91 7.22 -19.13
N ALA A 215 6.50 6.14 -19.66
CA ALA A 215 6.93 6.09 -21.05
C ALA A 215 5.76 6.09 -22.05
N LYS A 216 4.60 5.55 -21.65
CA LYS A 216 3.40 5.47 -22.49
C LYS A 216 2.58 6.77 -22.50
N PHE A 217 2.58 7.50 -21.39
CA PHE A 217 1.79 8.72 -21.22
C PHE A 217 2.62 9.89 -20.65
N PRO A 218 3.71 10.30 -21.33
CA PRO A 218 4.53 11.41 -20.85
C PRO A 218 3.76 12.72 -20.72
N GLU A 219 2.67 12.89 -21.49
CA GLU A 219 1.81 14.07 -21.46
C GLU A 219 0.95 14.19 -20.19
N LEU A 220 0.84 13.11 -19.41
CA LEU A 220 0.03 13.09 -18.18
C LEU A 220 0.87 13.31 -16.92
N LEU A 221 2.19 13.44 -17.04
CA LEU A 221 3.09 13.44 -15.89
C LEU A 221 3.32 14.85 -15.34
N LYS A 222 3.43 14.94 -14.01
CA LYS A 222 3.95 16.14 -13.35
C LYS A 222 5.34 16.50 -13.89
N ALA A 223 5.61 17.80 -13.99
CA ALA A 223 6.91 18.32 -14.41
C ALA A 223 8.07 17.88 -13.49
N GLU A 224 7.79 17.68 -12.20
CA GLU A 224 8.72 17.05 -11.27
C GLU A 224 8.39 15.56 -11.14
N ALA A 225 9.36 14.72 -11.51
CA ALA A 225 9.20 13.28 -11.52
C ALA A 225 9.07 12.71 -10.09
N HIS A 226 8.17 11.73 -9.96
CA HIS A 226 8.03 10.87 -8.79
C HIS A 226 9.25 9.95 -8.61
#